data_AF-A0A954VSM8-F1
#
_entry.id   AF-A0A954VSM8-F1
#
_cell.length_a   1.000
_cell.length_b   1.000
_cell.length_c   1.000
_cell.angle_alpha   90.00
_cell.angle_beta   90.00
_cell.angle_gamma   90.00
#
_symmetry.space_group_name_H-M   'P 1'
#
loop_
_entity.id
_entity.type
_entity.pdbx_description
1 polymer ?
#
loop_
_entity_poly.entity_id
_entity_poly.type
_entity_poly.pdbx_seq_one_letter_code
_entity_poly.pdbx_strand_id
1 'polypeptide(L)'
;MKRFNFTLATVVVALVATQSYAGTIMKLGFSTDSRADIELVNGELSTVDDLFAATVGDQNSEVTFLGVLSGAAAIEGDRASFTLSGVSLDGTPINMGNTVIQGTSGGHFAVYDGSNELMLSGTLGDGVLSGPIGGTATGGYLTTEFGVFDDGYLLDILDEENLLKSSLSISLTDVNDGAGFATDANGALAEFSADATANVGAQVSVPDVPEPGSLAMIAAGLLISFGAIRRRK
;
A
#
# COMPACT_ATOMS: atom_id res chain seq x y z
N MET A 1 43.76 24.65 -39.61
CA MET A 1 42.82 23.50 -39.54
C MET A 1 42.65 23.12 -38.07
N LYS A 2 41.52 23.46 -37.44
CA LYS A 2 41.19 23.03 -36.05
C LYS A 2 40.21 21.87 -36.14
N ARG A 3 40.59 20.69 -35.60
CA ARG A 3 39.72 19.51 -35.52
C ARG A 3 38.86 19.64 -34.27
N PHE A 4 37.54 19.70 -34.43
CA PHE A 4 36.58 19.62 -33.34
C PHE A 4 36.27 18.14 -33.08
N ASN A 5 36.69 17.64 -31.91
CA ASN A 5 36.30 16.32 -31.43
C ASN A 5 34.90 16.44 -30.82
N PHE A 6 33.94 15.71 -31.35
CA PHE A 6 32.60 15.58 -30.80
C PHE A 6 32.56 14.32 -29.94
N THR A 7 32.45 14.47 -28.63
CA THR A 7 32.27 13.37 -27.69
C THR A 7 30.77 13.06 -27.61
N LEU A 8 30.38 11.85 -28.02
CA LEU A 8 29.00 11.38 -27.96
C LEU A 8 28.70 10.93 -26.53
N ALA A 9 27.76 11.58 -25.84
CA ALA A 9 27.29 11.14 -24.52
C ALA A 9 26.21 10.08 -24.70
N THR A 10 26.45 8.87 -24.19
CA THR A 10 25.46 7.80 -24.13
C THR A 10 24.63 7.97 -22.86
N VAL A 11 23.34 8.26 -23.01
CA VAL A 11 22.38 8.26 -21.90
C VAL A 11 21.78 6.86 -21.81
N VAL A 12 22.03 6.16 -20.70
CA VAL A 12 21.36 4.90 -20.37
C VAL A 12 20.10 5.25 -19.57
N VAL A 13 18.94 5.04 -20.16
CA VAL A 13 17.65 5.15 -19.46
C VAL A 13 17.28 3.75 -18.99
N ALA A 14 17.30 3.52 -17.67
CA ALA A 14 16.73 2.31 -17.08
C ALA A 14 15.22 2.50 -16.99
N LEU A 15 14.46 1.69 -17.73
CA LEU A 15 12.99 1.67 -17.69
C LEU A 15 12.59 0.73 -16.54
N VAL A 16 12.02 1.27 -15.47
CA VAL A 16 11.39 0.46 -14.41
C VAL A 16 9.97 0.17 -14.89
N ALA A 17 9.63 -1.11 -15.13
CA ALA A 17 8.26 -1.51 -15.41
C ALA A 17 7.41 -1.24 -14.16
N THR A 18 6.34 -0.46 -14.30
CA THR A 18 5.37 -0.25 -13.23
C THR A 18 4.39 -1.41 -13.23
N GLN A 19 4.38 -2.23 -12.18
CA GLN A 19 3.37 -3.27 -12.00
C GLN A 19 1.99 -2.61 -11.79
N SER A 20 0.94 -3.13 -12.44
CA SER A 20 -0.44 -2.64 -12.26
C SER A 20 -1.23 -3.58 -11.36
N TYR A 21 -1.87 -3.05 -10.32
CA TYR A 21 -2.76 -3.82 -9.44
C TYR A 21 -4.14 -4.02 -10.09
N ALA A 22 -4.68 -5.24 -9.98
CA ALA A 22 -5.90 -5.72 -10.62
C ALA A 22 -7.22 -5.16 -10.09
N GLY A 23 -7.14 -4.33 -9.06
CA GLY A 23 -8.28 -3.88 -8.29
C GLY A 23 -8.37 -4.57 -6.93
N THR A 24 -9.23 -4.01 -6.10
CA THR A 24 -9.50 -4.48 -4.73
C THR A 24 -10.18 -5.85 -4.77
N ILE A 25 -9.66 -6.81 -4.00
CA ILE A 25 -10.25 -8.15 -3.80
C ILE A 25 -10.97 -8.27 -2.45
N MET A 26 -10.59 -7.45 -1.48
CA MET A 26 -11.24 -7.40 -0.17
C MET A 26 -11.30 -5.95 0.33
N LYS A 27 -12.46 -5.55 0.83
CA LYS A 27 -12.65 -4.30 1.57
C LYS A 27 -13.01 -4.62 3.01
N LEU A 28 -12.33 -3.97 3.94
CA LEU A 28 -12.57 -4.07 5.37
C LEU A 28 -13.08 -2.70 5.84
N GLY A 29 -14.36 -2.64 6.22
CA GLY A 29 -14.96 -1.50 6.88
C GLY A 29 -14.88 -1.70 8.39
N PHE A 30 -14.07 -0.89 9.06
CA PHE A 30 -13.90 -1.00 10.51
C PHE A 30 -15.18 -0.62 11.25
N SER A 31 -15.32 -1.21 12.43
CA SER A 31 -16.50 -1.17 13.27
C SER A 31 -16.88 0.27 13.62
N THR A 32 -18.17 0.54 13.84
CA THR A 32 -18.64 1.85 14.32
C THR A 32 -18.51 2.00 15.84
N ASP A 33 -17.60 1.23 16.46
CA ASP A 33 -17.36 1.39 17.89
C ASP A 33 -16.62 2.71 18.16
N SER A 34 -16.56 3.08 19.44
CA SER A 34 -16.05 4.39 19.84
C SER A 34 -14.54 4.41 20.06
N ARG A 35 -13.84 3.30 19.80
CA ARG A 35 -12.39 3.19 19.95
C ARG A 35 -11.78 3.44 18.57
N ALA A 36 -10.53 3.88 18.58
CA ALA A 36 -9.77 3.97 17.33
C ALA A 36 -9.51 2.56 16.78
N ASP A 37 -9.35 2.47 15.47
CA ASP A 37 -9.10 1.22 14.78
C ASP A 37 -7.59 0.89 14.71
N ILE A 38 -6.78 1.93 14.54
CA ILE A 38 -5.33 1.86 14.34
C ILE A 38 -4.63 2.82 15.31
N GLU A 39 -3.46 2.43 15.80
CA GLU A 39 -2.58 3.32 16.57
C GLU A 39 -1.14 3.29 16.07
N LEU A 40 -0.45 4.40 16.23
CA LEU A 40 1.00 4.53 16.11
C LEU A 40 1.57 4.80 17.50
N VAL A 41 2.24 3.80 18.08
CA VAL A 41 2.81 3.87 19.42
C VAL A 41 4.24 3.35 19.40
N ASN A 42 5.18 4.07 20.01
CA ASN A 42 6.62 3.72 20.02
C ASN A 42 7.22 3.46 18.63
N GLY A 43 6.70 4.11 17.58
CA GLY A 43 7.17 3.93 16.21
C GLY A 43 6.68 2.64 15.54
N GLU A 44 5.64 2.01 16.08
CA GLU A 44 4.98 0.85 15.49
C GLU A 44 3.51 1.17 15.23
N LEU A 45 3.05 0.87 14.01
CA LEU A 45 1.66 0.99 13.60
C LEU A 45 0.97 -0.38 13.76
N SER A 46 -0.15 -0.42 14.47
CA SER A 46 -0.91 -1.64 14.74
C SER A 46 -2.41 -1.38 14.84
N THR A 47 -3.19 -2.45 14.79
CA THR A 47 -4.59 -2.42 15.22
C THR A 47 -4.69 -2.19 16.72
N VAL A 48 -5.76 -1.52 17.13
CA VAL A 48 -6.18 -1.42 18.52
C VAL A 48 -7.19 -2.54 18.78
N ASP A 49 -7.18 -3.20 19.94
CA ASP A 49 -8.22 -4.18 20.28
C ASP A 49 -9.56 -3.47 20.59
N ASP A 50 -10.64 -3.84 19.89
CA ASP A 50 -12.02 -3.35 20.08
C ASP A 50 -12.72 -3.99 21.31
N LEU A 51 -12.04 -4.95 21.95
CA LEU A 51 -12.45 -5.75 23.11
C LEU A 51 -13.66 -6.64 22.86
N PHE A 52 -13.97 -6.97 21.60
CA PHE A 52 -15.03 -7.90 21.29
C PHE A 52 -14.58 -9.34 21.51
N ALA A 53 -14.84 -9.85 22.71
CA ALA A 53 -14.37 -11.17 23.17
C ALA A 53 -14.80 -12.40 22.33
N ALA A 54 -15.67 -12.24 21.34
CA ALA A 54 -16.09 -13.33 20.47
C ALA A 54 -15.31 -13.39 19.14
N THR A 55 -14.36 -12.49 18.90
CA THR A 55 -13.48 -12.50 17.73
C THR A 55 -12.02 -12.75 18.08
N VAL A 56 -11.27 -13.27 17.12
CA VAL A 56 -9.82 -13.53 17.27
C VAL A 56 -9.00 -12.31 16.86
N GLY A 57 -9.38 -11.61 15.80
CA GLY A 57 -8.71 -10.38 15.39
C GLY A 57 -9.05 -9.22 16.33
N ASP A 58 -8.16 -8.24 16.36
CA ASP A 58 -8.26 -7.07 17.23
C ASP A 58 -9.46 -6.19 16.88
N GLN A 59 -9.85 -6.19 15.61
CA GLN A 59 -10.80 -5.26 15.08
C GLN A 59 -11.88 -5.96 14.28
N ASN A 60 -13.14 -5.75 14.68
CA ASN A 60 -14.27 -6.26 13.96
C ASN A 60 -14.64 -5.38 12.79
N SER A 61 -14.92 -6.01 11.67
CA SER A 61 -15.09 -5.32 10.42
C SER A 61 -16.26 -5.93 9.65
N GLU A 62 -17.03 -5.09 8.98
CA GLU A 62 -17.75 -5.53 7.79
C GLU A 62 -16.72 -5.86 6.72
N VAL A 63 -16.93 -6.94 5.97
CA VAL A 63 -16.06 -7.35 4.89
C VAL A 63 -16.84 -7.47 3.59
N THR A 64 -16.28 -6.92 2.51
CA THR A 64 -16.81 -7.10 1.15
C THR A 64 -15.75 -7.76 0.29
N PHE A 65 -16.11 -8.92 -0.27
CA PHE A 65 -15.27 -9.67 -1.19
C PHE A 65 -15.59 -9.29 -2.64
N LEU A 66 -14.53 -9.04 -3.40
CA LEU A 66 -14.57 -8.49 -4.74
C LEU A 66 -13.67 -9.30 -5.67
N GLY A 67 -13.84 -9.12 -6.98
CA GLY A 67 -13.02 -9.79 -7.99
C GLY A 67 -13.11 -11.30 -7.87
N VAL A 68 -11.94 -11.96 -7.81
CA VAL A 68 -11.80 -13.42 -7.68
C VAL A 68 -12.49 -14.00 -6.43
N LEU A 69 -12.52 -13.23 -5.33
CA LEU A 69 -13.12 -13.68 -4.08
C LEU A 69 -14.64 -13.51 -4.09
N SER A 70 -15.21 -12.83 -5.09
CA SER A 70 -16.65 -12.59 -5.12
C SER A 70 -17.43 -13.89 -5.39
N GLY A 71 -18.22 -14.31 -4.40
CA GLY A 71 -19.06 -15.51 -4.50
C GLY A 71 -18.29 -16.84 -4.35
N ALA A 72 -17.04 -16.80 -3.89
CA ALA A 72 -16.31 -18.01 -3.54
C ALA A 72 -17.06 -18.79 -2.45
N ALA A 73 -17.26 -20.09 -2.66
CA ALA A 73 -18.06 -20.93 -1.77
C ALA A 73 -17.47 -21.07 -0.35
N ALA A 74 -16.16 -20.84 -0.20
CA ALA A 74 -15.47 -20.84 1.09
C ALA A 74 -15.77 -19.60 1.94
N ILE A 75 -16.41 -18.57 1.37
CA ILE A 75 -16.66 -17.31 2.05
C ILE A 75 -18.10 -17.31 2.55
N GLU A 76 -18.26 -17.44 3.86
CA GLU A 76 -19.55 -17.34 4.53
C GLU A 76 -19.66 -16.01 5.31
N GLY A 77 -20.62 -15.18 4.92
CA GLY A 77 -20.97 -13.96 5.65
C GLY A 77 -20.28 -12.67 5.18
N ASP A 78 -20.62 -11.59 5.87
CA ASP A 78 -20.21 -10.21 5.61
C ASP A 78 -19.45 -9.60 6.81
N ARG A 79 -19.01 -10.44 7.75
CA ARG A 79 -18.27 -10.04 8.95
C ARG A 79 -16.94 -10.76 9.01
N ALA A 80 -15.91 -10.00 9.37
CA ALA A 80 -14.58 -10.48 9.64
C ALA A 80 -14.03 -9.84 10.92
N SER A 81 -12.94 -10.40 11.44
CA SER A 81 -12.05 -9.68 12.36
C SER A 81 -10.66 -9.64 11.77
N PHE A 82 -9.92 -8.55 12.01
CA PHE A 82 -8.57 -8.39 11.45
C PHE A 82 -7.58 -7.89 12.50
N THR A 83 -6.31 -8.22 12.28
CA THR A 83 -5.19 -7.75 13.09
C THR A 83 -4.09 -7.24 12.16
N LEU A 84 -3.51 -6.09 12.50
CA LEU A 84 -2.28 -5.54 11.95
C LEU A 84 -1.28 -5.36 13.09
N SER A 85 -0.08 -5.89 12.97
CA SER A 85 0.96 -5.71 13.99
C SER A 85 2.34 -5.62 13.37
N GLY A 86 3.32 -5.08 14.10
CA GLY A 86 4.73 -5.11 13.71
C GLY A 86 5.11 -4.17 12.55
N VAL A 87 4.26 -3.24 12.13
CA VAL A 87 4.59 -2.28 11.06
C VAL A 87 5.45 -1.18 11.66
N SER A 88 6.76 -1.26 11.48
CA SER A 88 7.70 -0.31 12.07
C SER A 88 7.90 0.90 11.17
N LEU A 89 8.04 2.08 11.76
CA LEU A 89 8.53 3.25 11.01
C LEU A 89 9.99 3.05 10.61
N ASP A 90 10.31 3.33 9.34
CA ASP A 90 11.66 3.27 8.81
C ASP A 90 12.15 4.66 8.34
N GLY A 91 13.32 5.06 8.84
CA GLY A 91 13.94 6.34 8.55
C GLY A 91 13.25 7.55 9.18
N THR A 92 13.70 8.74 8.79
CA THR A 92 13.19 10.03 9.27
C THR A 92 12.01 10.50 8.42
N PRO A 93 10.93 11.03 9.03
CA PRO A 93 9.83 11.63 8.28
C PRO A 93 10.29 12.74 7.35
N ILE A 94 9.72 12.78 6.14
CA ILE A 94 9.97 13.80 5.12
C ILE A 94 8.74 14.71 5.03
N ASN A 95 8.93 16.00 5.27
CA ASN A 95 7.90 17.00 5.06
C ASN A 95 7.96 17.54 3.63
N MET A 96 6.93 17.24 2.84
CA MET A 96 6.78 17.72 1.47
C MET A 96 5.57 18.65 1.37
N GLY A 97 5.83 19.96 1.47
CA GLY A 97 4.76 20.96 1.51
C GLY A 97 3.93 20.81 2.79
N ASN A 98 2.65 20.46 2.65
CA ASN A 98 1.74 20.23 3.77
C ASN A 98 1.50 18.74 4.06
N THR A 99 2.39 17.86 3.59
CA THR A 99 2.27 16.40 3.72
C THR A 99 3.50 15.85 4.41
N VAL A 100 3.30 14.95 5.38
CA VAL A 100 4.35 14.09 5.93
C VAL A 100 4.37 12.79 5.14
N ILE A 101 5.57 12.31 4.86
CA ILE A 101 5.83 10.99 4.29
C ILE A 101 6.80 10.27 5.23
N GLN A 102 6.43 9.06 5.64
CA GLN A 102 7.20 8.22 6.54
C GLN A 102 7.31 6.83 5.90
N GLY A 103 8.54 6.33 5.76
CA GLY A 103 8.75 4.94 5.34
C GLY A 103 8.28 3.99 6.43
N THR A 104 7.79 2.82 6.05
CA THR A 104 7.44 1.74 6.97
C THR A 104 8.07 0.43 6.50
N SER A 105 8.32 -0.50 7.41
CA SER A 105 8.85 -1.81 7.08
C SER A 105 8.28 -2.90 7.98
N GLY A 106 8.20 -4.12 7.43
CA GLY A 106 7.72 -5.29 8.13
C GLY A 106 6.23 -5.23 8.45
N GLY A 107 5.84 -6.13 9.36
CA GLY A 107 4.49 -6.27 9.86
C GLY A 107 3.84 -7.59 9.48
N HIS A 108 2.73 -7.87 10.14
CA HIS A 108 1.91 -9.04 9.93
C HIS A 108 0.44 -8.62 9.84
N PHE A 109 -0.24 -9.18 8.86
CA PHE A 109 -1.66 -8.98 8.63
C PHE A 109 -2.35 -10.33 8.72
N ALA A 110 -3.48 -10.39 9.42
CA ALA A 110 -4.34 -11.55 9.47
C ALA A 110 -5.81 -11.12 9.44
N VAL A 111 -6.64 -11.89 8.74
CA VAL A 111 -8.09 -11.70 8.70
C VAL A 111 -8.79 -13.04 8.93
N TYR A 112 -9.79 -13.02 9.79
CA TYR A 112 -10.59 -14.17 10.22
C TYR A 112 -12.06 -13.94 9.87
N ASP A 113 -12.80 -15.00 9.59
CA ASP A 113 -14.24 -14.90 9.34
C ASP A 113 -15.05 -14.80 10.64
N GLY A 114 -16.38 -14.73 10.51
CA GLY A 114 -17.31 -14.67 11.64
C GLY A 114 -17.32 -15.92 12.53
N SER A 115 -16.71 -17.03 12.11
CA SER A 115 -16.50 -18.25 12.89
C SER A 115 -15.10 -18.32 13.53
N ASN A 116 -14.29 -17.26 13.37
CA ASN A 116 -12.89 -17.17 13.79
C ASN A 116 -11.94 -18.12 13.06
N GLU A 117 -12.31 -18.57 11.86
CA GLU A 117 -11.39 -19.32 11.02
C GLU A 117 -10.50 -18.35 10.23
N LEU A 118 -9.21 -18.66 10.14
CA LEU A 118 -8.25 -17.81 9.43
C LEU A 118 -8.54 -17.85 7.93
N MET A 119 -8.91 -16.70 7.38
CA MET A 119 -9.18 -16.57 5.95
C MET A 119 -7.89 -16.33 5.17
N LEU A 120 -7.04 -15.44 5.69
CA LEU A 120 -5.79 -15.04 5.04
C LEU A 120 -4.82 -14.41 6.06
N SER A 121 -3.57 -14.82 6.03
CA SER A 121 -2.47 -14.15 6.75
C SER A 121 -1.24 -13.97 5.88
N GLY A 122 -0.39 -13.02 6.25
CA GLY A 122 0.90 -12.84 5.60
C GLY A 122 1.76 -11.75 6.23
N THR A 123 3.02 -11.75 5.81
CA THR A 123 3.97 -10.69 6.18
C THR A 123 3.84 -9.50 5.24
N LEU A 124 3.98 -8.30 5.79
CA LEU A 124 4.04 -7.06 5.03
C LEU A 124 5.49 -6.68 4.73
N GLY A 125 5.70 -6.12 3.55
CA GLY A 125 6.98 -5.59 3.10
C GLY A 125 7.14 -4.11 3.46
N ASP A 126 7.99 -3.45 2.68
CA ASP A 126 8.19 -2.01 2.80
C ASP A 126 6.95 -1.25 2.32
N GLY A 127 6.67 -0.14 2.98
CA GLY A 127 5.51 0.68 2.70
C GLY A 127 5.77 2.16 2.97
N VAL A 128 4.72 2.94 2.81
CA VAL A 128 4.71 4.38 3.05
C VAL A 128 3.47 4.73 3.83
N LEU A 129 3.67 5.38 4.98
CA LEU A 129 2.66 6.10 5.72
C LEU A 129 2.74 7.58 5.34
N SER A 130 1.62 8.18 4.95
CA SER A 130 1.57 9.58 4.57
C SER A 130 0.30 10.25 5.04
N GLY A 131 0.35 11.56 5.26
CA GLY A 131 -0.81 12.31 5.68
C GLY A 131 -0.57 13.81 5.76
N PRO A 132 -1.64 14.62 5.86
CA PRO A 132 -1.52 16.06 5.98
C PRO A 132 -0.89 16.46 7.33
N ILE A 133 0.02 17.44 7.32
CA ILE A 133 0.70 17.88 8.54
C ILE A 133 -0.32 18.47 9.53
N GLY A 134 -0.29 17.98 10.78
CA GLY A 134 -1.03 18.57 11.91
C GLY A 134 -1.71 17.54 12.80
N GLY A 135 -1.93 17.91 14.08
CA GLY A 135 -2.47 17.01 15.08
C GLY A 135 -3.96 16.73 15.03
N THR A 136 -4.70 17.38 14.12
CA THR A 136 -6.12 17.09 13.86
C THR A 136 -6.37 16.88 12.37
N ALA A 137 -5.30 16.60 11.62
CA ALA A 137 -5.35 16.51 10.18
C ALA A 137 -5.74 15.07 9.79
N THR A 138 -6.90 14.92 9.15
CA THR A 138 -7.45 13.62 8.73
C THR A 138 -7.14 13.32 7.27
N GLY A 139 -7.28 12.06 6.85
CA GLY A 139 -7.00 11.65 5.46
C GLY A 139 -5.56 11.19 5.25
N GLY A 140 -5.04 10.42 6.21
CA GLY A 140 -3.77 9.71 6.06
C GLY A 140 -3.94 8.40 5.30
N TYR A 141 -2.85 7.88 4.76
CA TYR A 141 -2.83 6.60 4.06
C TYR A 141 -1.56 5.82 4.40
N LEU A 142 -1.72 4.55 4.75
CA LEU A 142 -0.67 3.54 4.65
C LEU A 142 -0.84 2.80 3.33
N THR A 143 0.22 2.68 2.57
CA THR A 143 0.30 1.76 1.42
C THR A 143 1.51 0.86 1.57
N THR A 144 1.29 -0.45 1.57
CA THR A 144 2.35 -1.47 1.64
C THR A 144 2.04 -2.63 0.71
N GLU A 145 3.05 -3.43 0.41
CA GLU A 145 2.93 -4.65 -0.37
C GLU A 145 3.00 -5.87 0.56
N PHE A 146 2.22 -6.90 0.26
CA PHE A 146 2.39 -8.19 0.91
C PHE A 146 3.69 -8.83 0.41
N GLY A 147 4.53 -9.29 1.33
CA GLY A 147 5.70 -10.08 0.99
C GLY A 147 5.27 -11.47 0.47
N VAL A 148 4.65 -12.25 1.34
CA VAL A 148 4.09 -13.58 1.05
C VAL A 148 2.87 -13.79 1.93
N PHE A 149 1.76 -14.26 1.36
CA PHE A 149 0.68 -14.87 2.16
C PHE A 149 1.11 -16.27 2.57
N ASP A 150 0.95 -16.60 3.85
CA ASP A 150 1.54 -17.78 4.47
C ASP A 150 0.53 -18.78 5.04
N ASP A 151 -0.73 -18.37 5.26
CA ASP A 151 -1.79 -19.25 5.78
C ASP A 151 -3.20 -18.70 5.44
N GLY A 152 -4.21 -19.52 5.72
CA GLY A 152 -5.63 -19.20 5.57
C GLY A 152 -6.31 -19.90 4.37
N TYR A 153 -7.61 -20.17 4.49
CA TYR A 153 -8.33 -20.96 3.50
C TYR A 153 -8.53 -20.24 2.14
N LEU A 154 -8.32 -18.93 2.06
CA LEU A 154 -8.35 -18.19 0.79
C LEU A 154 -7.04 -18.30 0.01
N LEU A 155 -5.96 -18.81 0.63
CA LEU A 155 -4.65 -18.88 0.01
C LEU A 155 -4.66 -19.70 -1.28
N ASP A 156 -5.32 -20.86 -1.28
CA ASP A 156 -5.41 -21.74 -2.45
C ASP A 156 -6.08 -21.03 -3.64
N ILE A 157 -7.13 -20.24 -3.37
CA ILE A 157 -7.84 -19.46 -4.40
C ILE A 157 -6.92 -18.37 -4.98
N LEU A 158 -6.12 -17.72 -4.13
CA LEU A 158 -5.19 -16.68 -4.57
C LEU A 158 -3.99 -17.27 -5.34
N ASP A 159 -3.52 -18.46 -4.98
CA ASP A 159 -2.42 -19.15 -5.66
C ASP A 159 -2.85 -19.63 -7.06
N GLU A 160 -4.02 -20.27 -7.17
CA GLU A 160 -4.59 -20.72 -8.45
C GLU A 160 -4.66 -19.58 -9.49
N GLU A 161 -4.87 -18.36 -9.02
CA GLU A 161 -5.05 -17.17 -9.85
C GLU A 161 -3.78 -16.32 -9.99
N ASN A 162 -2.64 -16.78 -9.44
CA ASN A 162 -1.34 -16.09 -9.42
C ASN A 162 -1.42 -14.68 -8.77
N LEU A 163 -2.23 -14.54 -7.72
CA LEU A 163 -2.49 -13.28 -7.00
C LEU A 163 -1.79 -13.22 -5.62
N LEU A 164 -0.80 -14.08 -5.38
CA LEU A 164 -0.01 -14.09 -4.14
C LEU A 164 0.73 -12.78 -3.88
N LYS A 165 0.93 -11.96 -4.91
CA LYS A 165 1.35 -10.56 -4.76
C LYS A 165 0.11 -9.70 -4.63
N SER A 166 -0.01 -9.06 -3.49
CA SER A 166 -1.13 -8.17 -3.18
C SER A 166 -0.60 -6.91 -2.50
N SER A 167 -1.41 -5.86 -2.46
CA SER A 167 -1.13 -4.63 -1.73
C SER A 167 -2.13 -4.47 -0.60
N LEU A 168 -1.68 -3.95 0.54
CA LEU A 168 -2.55 -3.45 1.60
C LEU A 168 -2.56 -1.93 1.55
N SER A 169 -3.74 -1.34 1.49
CA SER A 169 -3.94 0.10 1.66
C SER A 169 -4.88 0.35 2.82
N ILE A 170 -4.45 1.15 3.78
CA ILE A 170 -5.26 1.60 4.91
C ILE A 170 -5.47 3.09 4.78
N SER A 171 -6.71 3.53 4.80
CA SER A 171 -7.09 4.95 4.83
C SER A 171 -7.41 5.33 6.26
N LEU A 172 -6.66 6.26 6.84
CA LEU A 172 -6.90 6.83 8.17
C LEU A 172 -7.91 7.98 8.04
N THR A 173 -9.17 7.66 8.32
CA THR A 173 -10.33 8.54 8.06
C THR A 173 -10.49 9.63 9.11
N ASP A 174 -10.15 9.35 10.35
CA ASP A 174 -10.09 10.34 11.42
C ASP A 174 -8.87 10.08 12.28
N VAL A 175 -7.90 11.00 12.30
CA VAL A 175 -6.71 10.87 13.15
C VAL A 175 -7.04 11.58 14.45
N ASN A 176 -7.40 10.78 15.44
CA ASN A 176 -7.85 11.20 16.75
C ASN A 176 -6.76 10.92 17.78
N ASP A 177 -6.64 11.81 18.76
CA ASP A 177 -5.68 11.71 19.86
C ASP A 177 -4.19 11.75 19.47
N GLY A 178 -3.37 12.39 20.31
CA GLY A 178 -1.95 12.61 20.03
C GLY A 178 -1.67 13.85 19.17
N ALA A 179 -0.55 13.82 18.42
CA ALA A 179 -0.11 14.94 17.59
C ALA A 179 -0.24 14.66 16.07
N GLY A 180 -0.90 13.56 15.71
CA GLY A 180 -1.21 13.18 14.33
C GLY A 180 0.04 13.09 13.46
N PHE A 181 -0.08 13.58 12.23
CA PHE A 181 1.04 13.67 11.29
C PHE A 181 1.94 14.89 11.58
N ALA A 182 2.51 14.93 12.78
CA ALA A 182 3.52 15.90 13.17
C ALA A 182 4.78 15.19 13.66
N THR A 183 5.91 15.88 13.69
CA THR A 183 7.13 15.33 14.28
C THR A 183 7.23 15.69 15.76
N ASP A 184 7.68 14.76 16.59
CA ASP A 184 7.94 14.96 18.00
C ASP A 184 9.22 15.80 18.25
N ALA A 185 9.61 15.97 19.52
CA ALA A 185 10.81 16.71 19.90
C ALA A 185 12.13 16.07 19.39
N ASN A 186 12.10 14.79 19.02
CA ASN A 186 13.24 14.04 18.48
C ASN A 186 13.26 14.05 16.94
N GLY A 187 12.23 14.62 16.30
CA GLY A 187 12.07 14.61 14.85
C GLY A 187 11.50 13.30 14.30
N ALA A 188 11.00 12.41 15.16
CA ALA A 188 10.27 11.21 14.76
C ALA A 188 8.79 11.55 14.51
N LEU A 189 8.06 10.72 13.77
CA LEU A 189 6.61 10.87 13.65
C LEU A 189 5.98 10.69 15.03
N ALA A 190 5.12 11.63 15.43
CA ALA A 190 4.47 11.58 16.72
C ALA A 190 3.41 10.48 16.78
N GLU A 191 3.13 10.03 17.99
CA GLU A 191 2.08 9.04 18.24
C GLU A 191 0.69 9.63 17.97
N PHE A 192 -0.20 8.75 17.50
CA PHE A 192 -1.60 9.05 17.24
C PHE A 192 -2.44 7.78 17.25
N SER A 193 -3.75 7.94 17.36
CA SER A 193 -4.70 6.90 16.99
C SER A 193 -5.55 7.36 15.80
N ALA A 194 -6.22 6.43 15.14
CA ALA A 194 -7.09 6.76 14.03
C ALA A 194 -8.21 5.76 13.81
N ASP A 195 -9.35 6.28 13.38
CA ASP A 195 -10.37 5.50 12.67
C ASP A 195 -9.89 5.28 11.23
N ALA A 196 -10.23 4.14 10.64
CA ALA A 196 -9.68 3.74 9.37
C ALA A 196 -10.60 2.83 8.53
N THR A 197 -10.15 2.54 7.32
CA THR A 197 -10.68 1.47 6.47
C THR A 197 -9.52 0.80 5.76
N ALA A 198 -9.62 -0.48 5.44
CA ALA A 198 -8.57 -1.20 4.73
C ALA A 198 -9.06 -1.83 3.42
N ASN A 199 -8.16 -1.90 2.46
CA ASN A 199 -8.37 -2.55 1.18
C ASN A 199 -7.19 -3.48 0.88
N VAL A 200 -7.51 -4.73 0.55
CA VAL A 200 -6.55 -5.67 -0.02
C VAL A 200 -6.75 -5.67 -1.53
N GLY A 201 -5.71 -5.28 -2.25
CA GLY A 201 -5.66 -5.28 -3.71
C GLY A 201 -4.86 -6.47 -4.20
N ALA A 202 -5.34 -7.14 -5.25
CA ALA A 202 -4.56 -8.19 -5.89
C ALA A 202 -3.69 -7.60 -7.00
N GLN A 203 -2.48 -8.12 -7.17
CA GLN A 203 -1.69 -7.84 -8.35
C GLN A 203 -2.03 -8.87 -9.43
N VAL A 204 -2.68 -8.43 -10.52
CA VAL A 204 -2.80 -9.29 -11.70
C VAL A 204 -1.46 -9.18 -12.39
N SER A 205 -0.81 -10.33 -12.52
CA SER A 205 0.25 -10.51 -13.49
C SER A 205 -0.37 -10.31 -14.87
N VAL A 206 -0.39 -9.06 -15.35
CA VAL A 206 -0.71 -8.81 -16.75
C VAL A 206 0.39 -9.51 -17.52
N PRO A 207 0.10 -10.53 -18.35
CA PRO A 207 1.13 -11.23 -19.10
C PRO A 207 1.88 -10.18 -19.91
N ASP A 208 3.19 -10.03 -19.66
CA ASP A 208 4.08 -8.99 -20.21
C ASP A 208 3.52 -8.42 -21.51
N VAL A 209 2.66 -7.41 -21.42
CA VAL A 209 2.15 -6.77 -22.62
C VAL A 209 3.36 -5.97 -23.08
N PRO A 210 3.96 -6.29 -24.23
CA PRO A 210 5.05 -5.48 -24.73
C PRO A 210 4.45 -4.10 -24.94
N GLU A 211 4.73 -3.16 -24.03
CA GLU A 211 4.19 -1.81 -24.14
C GLU A 211 4.52 -1.32 -25.55
N PRO A 212 3.54 -0.83 -26.32
CA PRO A 212 3.82 -0.25 -27.61
C PRO A 212 4.64 1.04 -27.41
N GLY A 213 5.96 0.87 -27.37
CA GLY A 213 6.94 1.82 -27.86
C GLY A 213 7.09 3.12 -27.07
N SER A 214 7.37 3.07 -25.77
CA SER A 214 8.19 4.14 -25.15
C SER A 214 9.51 4.30 -25.92
N LEU A 215 10.07 3.19 -26.44
CA LEU A 215 11.13 3.20 -27.47
C LEU A 215 10.72 3.84 -28.80
N ALA A 216 9.50 3.62 -29.29
CA ALA A 216 9.02 4.23 -30.54
C ALA A 216 8.80 5.74 -30.38
N MET A 217 8.36 6.20 -29.21
CA MET A 217 8.18 7.61 -28.88
C MET A 217 9.52 8.32 -28.65
N ILE A 218 10.47 7.68 -27.97
CA ILE A 218 11.85 8.20 -27.84
C ILE A 218 12.53 8.23 -29.22
N ALA A 219 12.38 7.18 -30.03
CA ALA A 219 12.92 7.14 -31.39
C ALA A 219 12.27 8.21 -32.29
N ALA A 220 10.95 8.41 -32.21
CA ALA A 220 10.24 9.46 -32.94
C ALA A 220 10.68 10.86 -32.48
N GLY A 221 10.84 11.07 -31.17
CA GLY A 221 11.34 12.32 -30.61
C GLY A 221 12.77 12.63 -31.06
N LEU A 222 13.66 11.63 -31.07
CA LEU A 222 15.02 11.78 -31.58
C LEU A 222 15.04 12.08 -33.09
N LEU A 223 14.24 11.38 -33.89
CA LEU A 223 14.17 11.60 -35.34
C LEU A 223 13.65 13.01 -35.70
N ILE A 224 12.66 13.53 -34.97
CA ILE A 224 12.16 14.91 -35.13
C ILE A 224 13.24 15.93 -34.77
N SER A 225 13.99 15.68 -33.68
CA SER A 225 15.07 16.55 -33.21
C SER A 225 16.22 16.65 -34.22
N PHE A 226 16.66 15.52 -34.79
CA PHE A 226 17.71 15.49 -35.82
C PHE A 226 17.23 16.09 -37.16
N GLY A 227 15.96 15.91 -37.53
CA GLY A 227 15.36 16.52 -38.71
C GLY A 227 15.29 18.04 -38.64
N ALA A 228 14.98 18.60 -37.47
CA ALA A 228 14.91 20.05 -37.24
C ALA A 228 16.30 20.72 -37.28
N ILE A 229 17.34 20.05 -36.80
CA ILE A 229 18.72 20.56 -36.81
C ILE A 229 19.28 20.62 -38.25
N ARG A 230 18.90 19.69 -39.12
CA ARG A 230 19.38 19.64 -40.50
C ARG A 230 18.76 20.70 -41.42
N ARG A 231 17.60 21.27 -41.06
CA ARG A 231 16.94 22.37 -41.82
C ARG A 231 17.42 23.78 -41.46
N ARG A 232 18.25 23.93 -40.42
CA ARG A 232 18.79 25.24 -39.96
C ARG A 232 20.23 25.53 -40.40
N LYS A 233 20.80 24.69 -41.26
CA LYS A 233 22.05 24.96 -41.99
C LYS A 233 21.73 25.06 -43.46
#